data_AF-A0A9W8B5S4-F1
#
_entry.id   AF-A0A9W8B5S4-F1
#
_cell.length_a   1.000
_cell.length_b   1.000
_cell.length_c   1.000
_cell.angle_alpha   90.00
_cell.angle_beta   90.00
_cell.angle_gamma   90.00
#
_symmetry.space_group_name_H-M   'P 1'
#
loop_
_entity.id
_entity.type
_entity.pdbx_description
1 polymer ?
#
loop_
_entity_poly.entity_id
_entity_poly.type
_entity_poly.pdbx_seq_one_letter_code
_entity_poly.pdbx_strand_id
1 'polypeptide(L)'
;MTTDHDSLLTAAWTAVAPTLSETVPLPLWQPATAAKAGYQSVDVSVSDVRVRQAWPGLDSTAVMAGWGIVASRHLQTSKVVVGLLETAGSSKSNTVWPQLLDVQPAQSVQDYCATVERNRNHGLTVSNVLHLLGWPDAKQLMNTLVALGEGPLSAHALDPWANALRSHRCSLLLVVAANQGAPALQLVFDRAVYSAQSIQQLGEQLAAVLGALAETQG
;
A
#
# COMPACT_ATOMS: atom_id res chain seq x y z
N MET A 1 -5.26 -10.78 -33.91
CA MET A 1 -5.30 -9.53 -33.13
C MET A 1 -4.64 -9.82 -31.80
N THR A 2 -3.38 -9.41 -31.65
CA THR A 2 -2.66 -9.45 -30.37
C THR A 2 -3.01 -8.16 -29.64
N THR A 3 -3.83 -8.24 -28.60
CA THR A 3 -3.96 -7.16 -27.63
C THR A 3 -2.59 -6.97 -26.99
N ASP A 4 -2.03 -5.79 -27.22
CA ASP A 4 -0.70 -5.37 -26.81
C ASP A 4 -0.63 -5.29 -25.27
N HIS A 5 -0.30 -6.40 -24.62
CA HIS A 5 -0.20 -6.49 -23.15
C HIS A 5 0.96 -5.66 -22.58
N ASP A 6 1.94 -5.29 -23.42
CA ASP A 6 3.06 -4.40 -23.08
C ASP A 6 2.60 -2.94 -22.78
N SER A 7 1.35 -2.60 -23.12
CA SER A 7 0.76 -1.27 -22.95
C SER A 7 0.18 -1.01 -21.55
N LEU A 8 -0.07 -2.04 -20.73
CA LEU A 8 -0.92 -1.89 -19.53
C LEU A 8 -0.20 -1.37 -18.29
N LEU A 9 1.06 -1.75 -18.07
CA LEU A 9 1.87 -1.14 -17.02
C LEU A 9 2.23 0.29 -17.43
N THR A 10 2.45 0.54 -18.72
CA THR A 10 2.53 1.90 -19.29
C THR A 10 1.21 2.66 -19.09
N ALA A 11 0.04 2.05 -19.23
CA ALA A 11 -1.27 2.67 -19.02
C ALA A 11 -1.49 3.01 -17.53
N ALA A 12 -1.25 2.06 -16.63
CA ALA A 12 -1.27 2.25 -15.18
C ALA A 12 -0.24 3.30 -14.75
N TRP A 13 0.94 3.31 -15.37
CA TRP A 13 1.95 4.34 -15.20
C TRP A 13 1.37 5.68 -15.68
N THR A 14 0.92 5.83 -16.92
CA THR A 14 0.36 7.08 -17.46
C THR A 14 -0.88 7.59 -16.72
N ALA A 15 -1.71 6.74 -16.12
CA ALA A 15 -2.83 7.15 -15.28
C ALA A 15 -2.38 7.96 -14.04
N VAL A 16 -1.14 7.72 -13.57
CA VAL A 16 -0.50 8.47 -12.49
C VAL A 16 0.20 9.75 -13.02
N ALA A 17 0.35 9.94 -14.34
CA ALA A 17 1.12 11.04 -14.91
C ALA A 17 0.47 12.44 -14.80
N PRO A 18 -0.82 12.62 -15.10
CA PRO A 18 -1.43 13.95 -15.10
C PRO A 18 -1.76 14.48 -13.69
N THR A 19 -1.64 13.67 -12.63
CA THR A 19 -1.91 14.08 -11.24
C THR A 19 -0.66 14.45 -10.43
N LEU A 20 0.53 14.36 -11.04
CA LEU A 20 1.82 14.73 -10.42
C LEU A 20 2.16 16.22 -10.52
N SER A 21 1.35 17.02 -11.21
CA SER A 21 1.56 18.48 -11.31
C SER A 21 1.41 19.21 -9.97
N GLU A 22 0.79 18.55 -8.98
CA GLU A 22 0.86 18.90 -7.57
C GLU A 22 1.46 17.68 -6.84
N THR A 23 2.79 17.58 -6.82
CA THR A 23 3.45 16.45 -6.14
C THR A 23 3.08 16.47 -4.66
N VAL A 24 2.19 15.56 -4.23
CA VAL A 24 2.15 15.11 -2.85
C VAL A 24 3.55 14.60 -2.55
N PRO A 25 4.35 15.27 -1.70
CA PRO A 25 5.60 14.68 -1.31
C PRO A 25 5.22 13.40 -0.56
N LEU A 26 5.56 12.23 -1.10
CA LEU A 26 5.93 11.14 -0.23
C LEU A 26 7.27 11.61 0.35
N PRO A 27 7.31 12.17 1.57
CA PRO A 27 8.55 12.69 2.06
C PRO A 27 9.55 11.54 2.01
N LEU A 28 10.62 11.74 1.24
CA LEU A 28 11.80 10.92 1.33
C LEU A 28 12.25 11.06 2.79
N TRP A 29 11.91 10.05 3.59
CA TRP A 29 12.42 9.85 4.94
C TRP A 29 12.38 11.10 5.82
N GLN A 30 11.22 11.41 6.40
CA GLN A 30 11.19 12.26 7.59
C GLN A 30 10.83 11.41 8.81
N PRO A 31 11.66 11.43 9.88
CA PRO A 31 11.35 10.67 11.08
C PRO A 31 10.07 11.23 11.70
N ALA A 32 9.00 10.41 11.74
CA ALA A 32 7.84 10.71 12.59
C ALA A 32 8.33 10.99 14.02
N THR A 33 8.21 12.25 14.45
CA THR A 33 8.65 12.68 15.78
C THR A 33 7.74 12.07 16.83
N ALA A 34 8.30 11.49 17.89
CA ALA A 34 7.55 10.81 18.95
C ALA A 34 6.60 11.71 19.79
N ALA A 35 6.44 12.98 19.43
CA ALA A 35 5.52 13.91 20.07
C ALA A 35 4.09 13.60 19.61
N LYS A 36 3.32 12.86 20.43
CA LYS A 36 1.90 12.50 20.23
C LYS A 36 1.51 12.45 18.74
N ALA A 37 2.04 11.47 18.00
CA ALA A 37 1.67 11.27 16.59
C ALA A 37 0.14 11.22 16.48
N GLY A 38 -0.43 12.27 15.93
CA GLY A 38 -1.86 12.38 15.67
C GLY A 38 -2.13 11.55 14.44
N TYR A 39 -2.57 10.31 14.60
CA TYR A 39 -2.97 9.50 13.46
C TYR A 39 -4.37 9.90 13.00
N GLN A 40 -4.59 9.90 11.70
CA GLN A 40 -5.89 10.13 11.08
C GLN A 40 -6.12 9.08 10.00
N SER A 41 -7.39 8.78 9.72
CA SER A 41 -7.79 7.98 8.57
C SER A 41 -8.52 8.83 7.54
N VAL A 42 -8.37 8.43 6.28
CA VAL A 42 -9.17 8.90 5.16
C VAL A 42 -9.71 7.66 4.45
N ASP A 43 -11.00 7.65 4.16
CA ASP A 43 -11.66 6.59 3.40
C ASP A 43 -11.71 7.00 1.93
N VAL A 44 -11.12 6.19 1.06
CA VAL A 44 -11.17 6.39 -0.38
C VAL A 44 -12.17 5.42 -0.97
N SER A 45 -13.27 5.99 -1.47
CA SER A 45 -14.30 5.25 -2.17
C SER A 45 -13.80 4.87 -3.56
N VAL A 46 -13.94 3.60 -3.90
CA VAL A 46 -13.71 3.12 -5.26
C VAL A 46 -15.06 3.10 -5.96
N SER A 47 -15.32 4.20 -6.67
CA SER A 47 -16.63 4.51 -7.24
C SER A 47 -16.93 3.77 -8.54
N ASP A 48 -15.91 3.25 -9.22
CA ASP A 48 -16.08 2.58 -10.51
C ASP A 48 -16.70 1.18 -10.36
N VAL A 49 -17.83 0.97 -11.03
CA VAL A 49 -18.61 -0.27 -11.02
C VAL A 49 -17.82 -1.46 -11.58
N ARG A 50 -16.91 -1.24 -12.54
CA ARG A 50 -16.08 -2.31 -13.13
C ARG A 50 -15.04 -2.79 -12.15
N VAL A 51 -14.44 -1.84 -11.45
CA VAL A 51 -13.49 -2.08 -10.38
C VAL A 51 -14.14 -2.87 -9.26
N ARG A 52 -15.38 -2.55 -8.87
CA ARG A 52 -16.15 -3.35 -7.90
C ARG A 52 -16.39 -4.81 -8.31
N GLN A 53 -16.50 -5.10 -9.61
CA GLN A 53 -16.72 -6.45 -10.12
C GLN A 53 -15.44 -7.29 -10.16
N ALA A 54 -14.28 -6.68 -10.34
CA ALA A 54 -12.99 -7.36 -10.38
C ALA A 54 -12.29 -7.45 -8.99
N TRP A 55 -12.77 -6.72 -7.99
CA TRP A 55 -12.25 -6.74 -6.63
C TRP A 55 -12.54 -7.96 -5.74
N PRO A 56 -13.53 -8.85 -5.98
CA PRO A 56 -13.67 -10.11 -5.23
C PRO A 56 -12.43 -11.02 -5.29
N GLY A 57 -11.46 -10.73 -6.17
CA GLY A 57 -10.16 -11.38 -6.26
C GLY A 57 -8.95 -10.49 -5.91
N LEU A 58 -9.16 -9.27 -5.40
CA LEU A 58 -8.05 -8.39 -5.02
C LEU A 58 -7.47 -8.80 -3.67
N ASP A 59 -6.37 -9.54 -3.73
CA ASP A 59 -5.59 -9.97 -2.58
C ASP A 59 -4.55 -8.91 -2.15
N SER A 60 -3.80 -9.22 -1.09
CA SER A 60 -2.68 -8.38 -0.62
C SER A 60 -1.67 -8.08 -1.72
N THR A 61 -1.52 -8.98 -2.69
CA THR A 61 -0.51 -8.90 -3.74
C THR A 61 -0.88 -7.84 -4.75
N ALA A 62 -2.12 -7.78 -5.20
CA ALA A 62 -2.58 -6.72 -6.08
C ALA A 62 -2.53 -5.33 -5.39
N VAL A 63 -2.81 -5.25 -4.09
CA VAL A 63 -2.67 -4.00 -3.30
C VAL A 63 -1.21 -3.57 -3.18
N MET A 64 -0.32 -4.51 -2.82
CA MET A 64 1.12 -4.25 -2.75
C MET A 64 1.68 -3.86 -4.13
N ALA A 65 1.26 -4.53 -5.19
CA ALA A 65 1.65 -4.21 -6.57
C ALA A 65 1.20 -2.78 -6.93
N GLY A 66 -0.08 -2.45 -6.74
CA GLY A 66 -0.62 -1.11 -7.01
C GLY A 66 0.12 -0.03 -6.23
N TRP A 67 0.39 -0.27 -4.95
CA TRP A 67 1.18 0.66 -4.14
C TRP A 67 2.62 0.78 -4.63
N GLY A 68 3.27 -0.31 -5.02
CA GLY A 68 4.62 -0.28 -5.58
C GLY A 68 4.69 0.62 -6.81
N ILE A 69 3.71 0.55 -7.71
CA ILE A 69 3.62 1.42 -8.91
C ILE A 69 3.49 2.90 -8.51
N VAL A 70 2.59 3.22 -7.57
CA VAL A 70 2.42 4.60 -7.09
C VAL A 70 3.70 5.10 -6.40
N ALA A 71 4.24 4.33 -5.46
CA ALA A 71 5.40 4.71 -4.66
C ALA A 71 6.68 4.81 -5.49
N SER A 72 6.95 3.86 -6.38
CA SER A 72 8.13 3.89 -7.26
C SER A 72 8.18 5.17 -8.10
N ARG A 73 7.02 5.60 -8.58
CA ARG A 73 6.90 6.82 -9.37
C ARG A 73 7.11 8.08 -8.55
N HIS A 74 6.49 8.17 -7.38
CA HIS A 74 6.67 9.32 -6.48
C HIS A 74 8.10 9.44 -5.94
N LEU A 75 8.72 8.31 -5.61
CA LEU A 75 10.07 8.24 -5.03
C LEU A 75 11.18 8.18 -6.09
N GLN A 76 10.84 8.08 -7.37
CA GLN A 76 11.78 7.93 -8.48
C GLN A 76 12.76 6.75 -8.28
N THR A 77 12.26 5.63 -7.76
CA THR A 77 13.02 4.40 -7.50
C THR A 77 12.26 3.20 -8.05
N SER A 78 12.96 2.22 -8.63
CA SER A 78 12.32 0.95 -9.00
C SER A 78 12.06 0.06 -7.79
N LYS A 79 12.78 0.26 -6.69
CA LYS A 79 12.72 -0.61 -5.50
C LYS A 79 12.05 0.09 -4.34
N VAL A 80 10.97 -0.51 -3.86
CA VAL A 80 10.18 -0.05 -2.71
C VAL A 80 10.05 -1.20 -1.73
N VAL A 81 10.28 -0.94 -0.44
CA VAL A 81 10.04 -1.93 0.62
C VAL A 81 8.79 -1.54 1.40
N VAL A 82 7.86 -2.47 1.53
CA VAL A 82 6.66 -2.32 2.37
C VAL A 82 6.60 -3.38 3.44
N GLY A 83 5.89 -3.11 4.53
CA GLY A 83 5.56 -4.12 5.53
C GLY A 83 4.18 -4.72 5.27
N LEU A 84 4.11 -5.99 4.92
CA LEU A 84 2.84 -6.72 4.94
C LEU A 84 2.49 -7.01 6.40
N LEU A 85 1.38 -6.45 6.88
CA LEU A 85 0.83 -6.67 8.21
C LEU A 85 -0.26 -7.74 8.10
N GLU A 86 -0.01 -8.91 8.67
CA GLU A 86 -1.04 -9.95 8.83
C GLU A 86 -1.66 -9.78 10.21
N THR A 87 -2.93 -9.40 10.23
CA THR A 87 -3.69 -9.34 11.46
C THR A 87 -4.18 -10.73 11.81
N ALA A 88 -3.45 -11.42 12.69
CA ALA A 88 -3.93 -12.66 13.28
C ALA A 88 -5.18 -12.34 14.12
N GLY A 89 -6.37 -12.62 13.57
CA GLY A 89 -7.66 -12.37 14.18
C GLY A 89 -7.62 -12.62 15.70
N SER A 90 -7.91 -11.57 16.48
CA SER A 90 -7.95 -11.52 17.95
C SER A 90 -6.64 -11.52 18.75
N SER A 91 -5.46 -11.78 18.16
CA SER A 91 -4.21 -11.90 18.94
C SER A 91 -3.33 -10.65 18.87
N LYS A 92 -2.78 -10.25 20.02
CA LYS A 92 -2.01 -9.00 20.24
C LYS A 92 -0.68 -8.89 19.46
N SER A 93 -0.31 -9.85 18.63
CA SER A 93 0.94 -9.80 17.86
C SER A 93 0.68 -9.49 16.40
N ASN A 94 0.79 -8.21 16.06
CA ASN A 94 0.94 -7.75 14.69
C ASN A 94 2.29 -8.24 14.17
N THR A 95 2.27 -9.30 13.34
CA THR A 95 3.49 -9.73 12.65
C THR A 95 3.59 -8.96 11.35
N VAL A 96 4.78 -8.44 11.07
CA VAL A 96 5.04 -7.70 9.83
C VAL A 96 6.17 -8.36 9.08
N TRP A 97 5.95 -8.61 7.79
CA TRP A 97 6.93 -9.18 6.88
C TRP A 97 7.35 -8.12 5.86
N PRO A 98 8.65 -7.87 5.68
CA PRO A 98 9.11 -6.93 4.67
C PRO A 98 8.93 -7.56 3.29
N GLN A 99 8.36 -6.79 2.37
CA GLN A 99 8.14 -7.17 0.98
C GLN A 99 8.88 -6.18 0.08
N LEU A 100 9.81 -6.71 -0.72
CA LEU A 100 10.52 -5.94 -1.74
C LEU A 100 9.68 -5.93 -3.02
N LEU A 101 9.24 -4.73 -3.40
CA LEU A 101 8.55 -4.44 -4.63
C LEU A 101 9.58 -3.87 -5.60
N ASP A 102 9.90 -4.61 -6.66
CA ASP A 102 10.83 -4.19 -7.72
C ASP A 102 10.03 -3.91 -9.00
N VAL A 103 9.69 -2.65 -9.20
CA VAL A 103 8.85 -2.16 -10.30
C VAL A 103 9.74 -1.88 -11.50
N GLN A 104 9.57 -2.67 -12.55
CA GLN A 104 10.30 -2.53 -13.80
C GLN A 104 9.41 -1.90 -14.89
N PRO A 105 9.82 -0.81 -15.57
CA PRO A 105 8.97 -0.11 -16.55
C PRO A 105 8.48 -0.94 -17.72
N ALA A 106 9.25 -1.93 -18.15
CA ALA A 106 8.93 -2.80 -19.27
C ALA A 106 8.21 -4.09 -18.86
N GLN A 107 7.91 -4.27 -17.56
CA GLN A 107 7.26 -5.49 -17.08
C GLN A 107 5.75 -5.42 -17.34
N SER A 108 5.11 -6.56 -17.62
CA SER A 108 3.64 -6.62 -17.66
C SER A 108 3.06 -6.58 -16.24
N VAL A 109 1.83 -6.08 -16.10
CA VAL A 109 1.12 -6.06 -14.80
C VAL A 109 1.06 -7.47 -14.19
N GLN A 110 0.78 -8.47 -15.02
CA GLN A 110 0.67 -9.86 -14.60
C GLN A 110 2.00 -10.40 -14.09
N ASP A 111 3.10 -10.15 -14.82
CA ASP A 111 4.44 -10.58 -14.41
C ASP A 111 4.89 -9.88 -13.13
N TYR A 112 4.51 -8.62 -12.96
CA TYR A 112 4.82 -7.85 -11.76
C TYR A 112 4.06 -8.39 -10.55
N CYS A 113 2.75 -8.62 -10.65
CA CYS A 113 1.97 -9.27 -9.58
C CYS A 113 2.53 -10.68 -9.25
N ALA A 114 2.89 -11.47 -10.26
CA ALA A 114 3.52 -12.78 -10.05
C ALA A 114 4.90 -12.66 -9.36
N THR A 115 5.64 -11.59 -9.63
CA THR A 115 6.91 -11.28 -8.96
C THR A 115 6.68 -10.89 -7.50
N VAL A 116 5.68 -10.06 -7.21
CA VAL A 116 5.30 -9.68 -5.85
C VAL A 116 4.89 -10.93 -5.05
N GLU A 117 4.07 -11.81 -5.63
CA GLU A 117 3.69 -13.07 -4.97
C GLU A 117 4.88 -14.00 -4.75
N ARG A 118 5.77 -14.15 -5.74
CA ARG A 118 6.99 -14.97 -5.61
C ARG A 118 7.94 -14.41 -4.55
N ASN A 119 8.00 -13.09 -4.43
CA ASN A 119 8.82 -12.40 -3.45
C ASN A 119 8.16 -12.34 -2.06
N ARG A 120 6.94 -12.87 -1.92
CA ARG A 120 6.20 -12.87 -0.67
C ARG A 120 6.98 -13.63 0.40
N ASN A 121 7.70 -12.88 1.23
CA ASN A 121 8.54 -13.45 2.26
C ASN A 121 7.69 -13.75 3.50
N HIS A 122 7.53 -15.03 3.82
CA HIS A 122 6.94 -15.48 5.10
C HIS A 122 7.99 -15.97 6.11
N GLY A 123 9.26 -16.08 5.71
CA GLY A 123 10.32 -16.68 6.51
C GLY A 123 11.02 -15.74 7.49
N LEU A 124 11.04 -14.43 7.19
CA LEU A 124 11.67 -13.43 8.06
C LEU A 124 10.72 -12.27 8.34
N THR A 125 10.45 -12.03 9.62
CA THR A 125 9.72 -10.84 10.06
C THR A 125 10.62 -9.60 9.99
N VAL A 126 10.03 -8.41 9.98
CA VAL A 126 10.77 -7.15 10.06
C VAL A 126 11.67 -7.12 11.28
N SER A 127 11.20 -7.61 12.44
CA SER A 127 12.01 -7.68 13.66
C SER A 127 13.26 -8.56 13.47
N ASN A 128 13.12 -9.72 12.81
CA ASN A 128 14.25 -10.61 12.50
C ASN A 128 15.26 -9.92 11.58
N VAL A 129 14.77 -9.24 10.53
CA VAL A 129 15.63 -8.53 9.57
C VAL A 129 16.40 -7.40 10.26
N LEU A 130 15.74 -6.59 11.09
CA LEU A 130 16.40 -5.51 11.83
C LEU A 130 17.46 -6.05 12.80
N HIS A 131 17.14 -7.13 13.51
CA HIS A 131 18.09 -7.79 14.41
C HIS A 131 19.33 -8.29 13.66
N LEU A 132 19.15 -8.96 12.51
CA LEU A 132 20.24 -9.47 11.68
C LEU A 132 21.11 -8.35 11.10
N LEU A 133 20.52 -7.21 10.74
CA LEU A 133 21.23 -6.04 10.18
C LEU A 133 21.86 -5.14 11.27
N GLY A 134 21.58 -5.38 12.55
CA GLY A 134 22.00 -4.48 13.64
C GLY A 134 21.31 -3.12 13.58
N TRP A 135 20.13 -3.04 12.97
CA TRP A 135 19.37 -1.81 12.78
C TRP A 135 18.41 -1.57 13.95
N PRO A 136 18.45 -0.39 14.59
CA PRO A 136 17.65 -0.14 15.79
C PRO A 136 16.16 0.16 15.51
N ASP A 137 15.78 0.41 14.25
CA ASP A 137 14.44 0.92 13.91
C ASP A 137 13.90 0.37 12.58
N ALA A 138 12.65 -0.07 12.58
CA ALA A 138 11.91 -0.51 11.40
C ALA A 138 11.76 0.57 10.32
N LYS A 139 11.78 1.86 10.69
CA LYS A 139 11.84 2.99 9.74
C LYS A 139 13.03 2.89 8.78
N GLN A 140 14.11 2.24 9.20
CA GLN A 140 15.29 2.05 8.35
C GLN A 140 15.03 1.06 7.21
N LEU A 141 13.99 0.24 7.34
CA LEU A 141 13.62 -0.78 6.36
C LEU A 141 12.40 -0.38 5.53
N MET A 142 11.38 0.26 6.14
CA MET A 142 10.10 0.56 5.47
C MET A 142 9.39 1.75 6.11
N ASN A 143 8.56 2.47 5.33
CA ASN A 143 7.72 3.56 5.83
C ASN A 143 6.21 3.32 5.66
N THR A 144 5.84 2.32 4.86
CA THR A 144 4.45 1.98 4.55
C THR A 144 4.14 0.56 4.99
N LEU A 145 3.02 0.41 5.68
CA LEU A 145 2.40 -0.88 5.97
C LEU A 145 1.24 -1.14 5.01
N VAL A 146 1.01 -2.41 4.69
CA VAL A 146 -0.16 -2.88 3.94
C VAL A 146 -0.84 -3.94 4.79
N ALA A 147 -2.12 -3.75 5.10
CA ALA A 147 -2.93 -4.70 5.84
C ALA A 147 -4.18 -5.08 5.05
N LEU A 148 -4.54 -6.36 5.13
CA LEU A 148 -5.85 -6.85 4.70
C LEU A 148 -6.76 -6.88 5.93
N GLY A 149 -7.85 -6.12 5.88
CA GLY A 149 -8.89 -6.17 6.90
C GLY A 149 -9.90 -7.26 6.60
N GLU A 150 -10.04 -8.22 7.52
CA GLU A 150 -11.16 -9.15 7.52
C GLU A 150 -12.39 -8.45 8.13
N GLY A 151 -13.25 -7.90 7.28
CA GLY A 151 -14.54 -7.33 7.68
C GLY A 151 -14.72 -5.84 7.37
N PRO A 152 -15.88 -5.26 7.73
CA PRO A 152 -16.20 -3.88 7.41
C PRO A 152 -15.24 -2.92 8.12
N LEU A 153 -14.77 -1.92 7.38
CA LEU A 153 -14.06 -0.77 7.95
C LEU A 153 -14.99 -0.09 8.94
N SER A 154 -14.83 -0.36 10.24
CA SER A 154 -15.53 0.39 11.26
C SER A 154 -14.74 1.66 11.59
N ALA A 155 -15.44 2.78 11.77
CA ALA A 155 -14.83 4.03 12.24
C ALA A 155 -14.12 3.88 13.60
N HIS A 156 -14.39 2.79 14.34
CA HIS A 156 -13.77 2.43 15.61
C HIS A 156 -12.46 1.64 15.47
N ALA A 157 -12.03 1.31 14.24
CA ALA A 157 -10.80 0.54 14.01
C ALA A 157 -9.52 1.41 13.95
N LEU A 158 -9.61 2.75 14.12
CA LEU A 158 -8.44 3.63 14.04
C LEU A 158 -7.39 3.30 15.10
N ASP A 159 -7.80 2.93 16.32
CA ASP A 159 -6.87 2.71 17.44
C ASP A 159 -5.91 1.51 17.20
N PRO A 160 -6.38 0.31 16.79
CA PRO A 160 -5.51 -0.79 16.38
C PRO A 160 -4.52 -0.42 15.27
N TRP A 161 -4.98 0.31 14.26
CA TRP A 161 -4.18 0.71 13.11
C TRP A 161 -3.13 1.77 13.46
N ALA A 162 -3.50 2.77 14.24
CA ALA A 162 -2.60 3.76 14.81
C ALA A 162 -1.55 3.09 15.72
N ASN A 163 -1.93 2.06 16.47
CA ASN A 163 -0.99 1.30 17.30
C ASN A 163 0.01 0.49 16.45
N ALA A 164 -0.42 -0.09 15.34
CA ALA A 164 0.47 -0.77 14.40
C ALA A 164 1.49 0.21 13.80
N LEU A 165 1.04 1.36 13.31
CA LEU A 165 1.92 2.42 12.81
C LEU A 165 2.93 2.87 13.85
N ARG A 166 2.48 3.10 15.09
CA ARG A 166 3.37 3.52 16.20
C ARG A 166 4.41 2.44 16.54
N SER A 167 3.98 1.18 16.62
CA SER A 167 4.84 0.05 17.00
C SER A 167 5.94 -0.21 15.98
N HIS A 168 5.61 -0.07 14.69
CA HIS A 168 6.57 -0.22 13.60
C HIS A 168 7.17 1.11 13.13
N ARG A 169 6.83 2.21 13.81
CA ARG A 169 7.27 3.57 13.49
C ARG A 169 7.02 3.95 12.01
N CYS A 170 6.00 3.39 11.37
CA CYS A 170 5.62 3.75 10.00
C CYS A 170 4.76 5.02 9.99
N SER A 171 4.75 5.72 8.86
CA SER A 171 3.97 6.94 8.68
C SER A 171 2.68 6.75 7.88
N LEU A 172 2.53 5.61 7.18
CA LEU A 172 1.38 5.29 6.35
C LEU A 172 1.01 3.80 6.46
N LEU A 173 -0.29 3.51 6.57
CA LEU A 173 -0.86 2.18 6.55
C LEU A 173 -2.02 2.16 5.55
N LEU A 174 -1.96 1.24 4.61
CA LEU A 174 -3.01 0.96 3.65
C LEU A 174 -3.84 -0.21 4.17
N VAL A 175 -5.12 0.02 4.43
CA VAL A 175 -6.06 -1.02 4.87
C VAL A 175 -7.07 -1.27 3.75
N VAL A 176 -7.12 -2.50 3.25
CA VAL A 176 -8.12 -2.90 2.26
C VAL A 176 -9.11 -3.84 2.91
N ALA A 177 -10.39 -3.49 2.81
CA ALA A 177 -11.47 -4.23 3.46
C ALA A 177 -12.76 -4.16 2.66
N ALA A 178 -13.61 -5.17 2.84
CA ALA A 178 -14.94 -5.20 2.24
C ALA A 178 -15.93 -4.40 3.12
N ASN A 179 -16.48 -3.30 2.60
CA ASN A 179 -17.46 -2.47 3.28
C ASN A 179 -18.84 -2.57 2.61
N GLN A 180 -19.78 -3.30 3.23
CA GLN A 180 -21.17 -3.44 2.72
C GLN A 180 -21.25 -4.01 1.28
N GLY A 181 -20.36 -4.94 0.93
CA GLY A 181 -20.32 -5.55 -0.40
C GLY A 181 -19.67 -4.69 -1.49
N ALA A 182 -19.25 -3.47 -1.15
CA ALA A 182 -18.32 -2.69 -1.96
C ALA A 182 -16.97 -2.66 -1.24
N PRO A 183 -15.87 -2.78 -1.96
CA PRO A 183 -14.60 -2.76 -1.30
C PRO A 183 -14.13 -1.32 -1.09
N ALA A 184 -13.36 -1.12 -0.04
CA ALA A 184 -12.95 0.20 0.41
C ALA A 184 -11.48 0.19 0.82
N LEU A 185 -10.80 1.28 0.48
CA LEU A 185 -9.43 1.53 0.87
C LEU A 185 -9.44 2.60 1.96
N GLN A 186 -8.96 2.25 3.14
CA GLN A 186 -8.74 3.20 4.22
C GLN A 186 -7.24 3.45 4.36
N LEU A 187 -6.83 4.70 4.32
CA LEU A 187 -5.45 5.11 4.53
C LEU A 187 -5.33 5.72 5.93
N VAL A 188 -4.55 5.09 6.79
CA VAL A 188 -4.22 5.60 8.13
C VAL A 188 -2.82 6.20 8.09
N PHE A 189 -2.66 7.43 8.55
CA PHE A 189 -1.41 8.17 8.39
C PHE A 189 -1.07 9.04 9.59
N ASP A 190 0.22 9.34 9.74
CA ASP A 190 0.72 10.31 10.71
C ASP A 190 0.52 11.73 10.18
N ARG A 191 -0.27 12.55 10.88
CA ARG A 191 -0.53 13.95 10.52
C ARG A 191 0.69 14.87 10.66
N ALA A 192 1.73 14.43 11.38
CA ALA A 192 3.00 15.14 11.38
C ALA A 192 3.74 15.03 10.04
N VAL A 193 3.39 14.03 9.23
CA VAL A 193 4.06 13.70 7.96
C VAL A 193 3.19 14.05 6.76
N TYR A 194 1.89 13.79 6.83
CA TYR A 194 0.98 13.98 5.70
C TYR A 194 -0.24 14.85 6.05
N SER A 195 -0.75 15.58 5.07
CA SER A 195 -2.05 16.23 5.15
C SER A 195 -3.17 15.29 4.68
N ALA A 196 -4.38 15.45 5.22
CA ALA A 196 -5.53 14.65 4.78
C ALA A 196 -5.81 14.78 3.27
N GLN A 197 -5.65 15.97 2.71
CA GLN A 197 -5.80 16.22 1.27
C GLN A 197 -4.75 15.43 0.45
N SER A 198 -3.50 15.42 0.89
CA SER A 198 -2.43 14.70 0.19
C SER A 198 -2.64 13.19 0.20
N ILE A 199 -3.13 12.65 1.33
CA ILE A 199 -3.46 11.22 1.44
C ILE A 199 -4.70 10.86 0.64
N GLN A 200 -5.68 11.76 0.55
CA GLN A 200 -6.85 11.58 -0.32
C GLN A 200 -6.41 11.44 -1.78
N GLN A 201 -5.59 12.37 -2.29
CA GLN A 201 -5.07 12.33 -3.66
C GLN A 201 -4.25 11.05 -3.93
N LEU A 202 -3.41 10.66 -2.98
CA LEU A 202 -2.62 9.43 -3.05
C LEU A 202 -3.51 8.17 -3.10
N GLY A 203 -4.56 8.13 -2.28
CA GLY A 203 -5.49 7.02 -2.26
C GLY A 203 -6.33 6.95 -3.53
N GLU A 204 -6.71 8.09 -4.13
CA GLU A 204 -7.39 8.14 -5.44
C GLU A 204 -6.49 7.61 -6.57
N GLN A 205 -5.20 7.99 -6.58
CA GLN A 205 -4.22 7.43 -7.52
C GLN A 205 -4.08 5.91 -7.35
N LEU A 206 -3.99 5.44 -6.10
CA LEU A 206 -3.93 4.01 -5.81
C LEU A 206 -5.21 3.29 -6.25
N ALA A 207 -6.39 3.84 -5.97
CA ALA A 207 -7.66 3.27 -6.40
C ALA A 207 -7.75 3.16 -7.93
N ALA A 208 -7.26 4.17 -8.67
CA ALA A 208 -7.22 4.14 -10.13
C ALA A 208 -6.27 3.05 -10.66
N VAL A 209 -5.09 2.91 -10.06
CA VAL A 209 -4.15 1.82 -10.40
C VAL A 209 -4.78 0.47 -10.11
N LEU A 210 -5.36 0.27 -8.93
CA LEU A 210 -6.03 -0.99 -8.57
C LEU A 210 -7.20 -1.29 -9.53
N GLY A 211 -7.91 -0.26 -9.98
CA GLY A 211 -8.93 -0.41 -11.01
C GLY A 211 -8.38 -0.94 -12.32
N ALA A 212 -7.29 -0.34 -12.82
CA ALA A 212 -6.61 -0.81 -14.03
C ALA A 212 -6.06 -2.24 -13.86
N LEU A 213 -5.46 -2.57 -12.71
CA LEU A 213 -4.97 -3.92 -12.43
C LEU A 213 -6.11 -4.95 -12.45
N ALA A 214 -7.26 -4.60 -11.89
CA ALA A 214 -8.41 -5.51 -11.81
C ALA A 214 -9.04 -5.76 -13.19
N GLU A 215 -9.07 -4.74 -14.08
CA GLU A 215 -9.52 -4.91 -15.48
C GLU A 215 -8.62 -5.84 -16.29
N THR A 216 -7.33 -5.99 -15.93
CA THR A 216 -6.41 -6.86 -16.66
C THR A 216 -6.50 -8.35 -16.31
N GLN A 217 -7.20 -8.70 -15.23
CA GLN A 217 -7.34 -10.08 -14.76
C GLN A 217 -8.66 -10.74 -15.17
N GLY A 218 -9.63 -9.96 -15.69
CA GLY A 218 -10.94 -10.43 -16.17
C GLY A 218 -11.02 -10.47 -17.68
#